data_AF-A0AAW7HID6-F1
#
_entry.id   AF-A0AAW7HID6-F1
#
_cell.length_a   1.000
_cell.length_b   1.000
_cell.length_c   1.000
_cell.angle_alpha   90.00
_cell.angle_beta   90.00
_cell.angle_gamma   90.00
#
_symmetry.space_group_name_H-M   'P 1'
#
loop_
_entity.id
_entity.type
_entity.pdbx_description
1 polymer ?
#
loop_
_entity_poly.entity_id
_entity_poly.type
_entity_poly.pdbx_seq_one_letter_code
_entity_poly.pdbx_strand_id
1 'polypeptide(L)'
;MSAEQKLIAIEEISEANAPAIYVAGGLQQFIDLVKGEVEGEVPDLKTRKGRERIASLAAKVSKSKTAVEKPGRDYLRRLKEMPKVVEAELREFVTKMDALRDETRRPLTEWEAAEDARIDRHNDRLNWLKTLAYDLGELNSLQLKGLIAEAEGMQLGAHWEEFEAEAANTKDKVLTTLRAALQKREQFEAEQAELARLRREAEERAEQDRIRLAQEAAVEAERQRVAQQQQAEREAAARREQELIDQAAAQEREAENQRLQLKLQAEQAERARAQAEADRQAALRQAEVERQAVARQAEEAAEKARQDERRRADAAAAEILRQQEARERDQAHKAKVMGEAKTALMSLNINEELARAIVLKIARREVPNITINF
;
A
#
# COMPACT_ATOMS: atom_id res chain seq x y z
N MET A 1 -2.80 -130.03 -8.41
CA MET A 1 -3.13 -130.51 -9.76
C MET A 1 -1.89 -131.14 -10.35
N SER A 2 -1.70 -132.44 -10.10
CA SER A 2 -0.56 -133.20 -10.64
C SER A 2 -0.90 -133.55 -12.08
N ALA A 3 -0.41 -132.75 -13.02
CA ALA A 3 -0.41 -133.18 -14.41
C ALA A 3 0.43 -134.46 -14.49
N GLU A 4 -0.09 -135.48 -15.16
CA GLU A 4 0.68 -136.67 -15.53
C GLU A 4 1.99 -136.21 -16.17
N GLN A 5 3.07 -136.25 -15.40
CA GLN A 5 4.40 -136.00 -15.94
C GLN A 5 4.70 -137.16 -16.87
N LYS A 6 4.53 -136.91 -18.18
CA LYS A 6 5.12 -137.75 -19.22
C LYS A 6 6.58 -137.96 -18.82
N LEU A 7 6.95 -139.21 -18.60
CA LEU A 7 8.34 -139.61 -18.33
C LEU A 7 9.15 -139.29 -19.59
N ILE A 8 9.76 -138.11 -19.59
CA ILE A 8 10.66 -137.67 -20.67
C ILE A 8 12.00 -138.34 -20.41
N ALA A 9 12.56 -139.03 -21.40
CA ALA A 9 13.90 -139.59 -21.27
C ALA A 9 14.96 -138.47 -21.24
N ILE A 10 16.11 -138.69 -20.62
CA ILE A 10 17.19 -137.69 -20.54
C ILE A 10 17.67 -137.29 -21.95
N GLU A 11 17.60 -138.22 -22.89
CA GLU A 11 17.96 -138.05 -24.30
C GLU A 11 16.95 -137.20 -25.08
N GLU A 12 15.72 -137.06 -24.57
CA GLU A 12 14.61 -136.35 -25.21
C GLU A 12 14.43 -134.92 -24.69
N ILE A 13 15.32 -134.45 -23.82
CA ILE A 13 15.33 -133.06 -23.34
C ILE A 13 15.61 -132.13 -24.52
N SER A 14 14.67 -131.23 -24.80
CA SER A 14 14.69 -130.31 -25.93
C SER A 14 14.16 -128.94 -25.54
N GLU A 15 14.25 -127.97 -26.44
CA GLU A 15 13.70 -126.64 -26.23
C GLU A 15 12.18 -126.65 -26.05
N ALA A 16 11.46 -127.52 -26.77
CA ALA A 16 10.01 -127.58 -26.77
C ALA A 16 9.43 -128.06 -25.43
N ASN A 17 10.13 -128.97 -24.73
CA ASN A 17 9.69 -129.50 -23.43
C ASN A 17 10.41 -128.86 -22.23
N ALA A 18 11.40 -127.98 -22.46
CA ALA A 18 12.10 -127.25 -21.41
C ALA A 18 11.17 -126.52 -20.42
N PRO A 19 10.08 -125.84 -20.84
CA PRO A 19 9.14 -125.20 -19.91
C PRO A 19 8.41 -126.17 -18.98
N ALA A 20 8.24 -127.44 -19.38
CA ALA A 20 7.61 -128.47 -18.56
C ALA A 20 8.62 -129.19 -17.64
N ILE A 21 9.90 -129.23 -18.04
CA ILE A 21 11.00 -129.90 -17.32
C ILE A 21 11.61 -129.00 -16.23
N TYR A 22 11.98 -127.77 -16.58
CA TYR A 22 12.72 -126.85 -15.70
C TYR A 22 11.77 -126.03 -14.81
N VAL A 23 10.90 -126.73 -14.09
CA VAL A 23 9.97 -126.18 -13.10
C VAL A 23 10.37 -126.64 -11.70
N ALA A 24 9.75 -126.06 -10.67
CA ALA A 24 9.97 -126.48 -9.30
C ALA A 24 9.66 -127.98 -9.14
N GLY A 25 10.65 -128.76 -8.70
CA GLY A 25 10.55 -130.22 -8.55
C GLY A 25 10.60 -131.03 -9.85
N GLY A 26 10.58 -130.39 -11.03
CA GLY A 26 10.52 -131.09 -12.32
C GLY A 26 11.76 -131.93 -12.67
N LEU A 27 12.91 -131.60 -12.08
CA LEU A 27 14.16 -132.35 -12.29
C LEU A 27 14.28 -133.62 -11.44
N GLN A 28 13.42 -133.80 -10.43
CA GLN A 28 13.49 -134.92 -9.50
C GLN A 28 13.35 -136.27 -10.23
N GLN A 29 12.49 -136.34 -11.25
CA GLN A 29 12.30 -137.54 -12.06
C GLN A 29 13.60 -138.06 -12.71
N PHE A 30 14.50 -137.17 -13.13
CA PHE A 30 15.77 -137.57 -13.74
C PHE A 30 16.79 -138.01 -12.68
N ILE A 31 16.74 -137.41 -11.49
CA ILE A 31 17.54 -137.85 -10.34
C ILE A 31 17.12 -139.26 -9.93
N ASP A 32 15.82 -139.49 -9.79
CA ASP A 32 15.26 -140.79 -9.39
C ASP A 32 15.56 -141.87 -10.44
N LEU A 33 15.45 -141.54 -11.74
CA LEU A 33 15.82 -142.43 -12.84
C LEU A 33 17.29 -142.86 -12.75
N VAL A 34 18.21 -141.90 -12.67
CA VAL A 34 19.66 -142.18 -12.61
C VAL A 34 20.01 -142.91 -11.31
N LYS A 35 19.37 -142.56 -10.19
CA LYS A 35 19.58 -143.21 -8.89
C LYS A 35 19.15 -144.68 -8.95
N GLY A 36 17.99 -144.98 -9.51
CA GLY A 36 17.50 -146.36 -9.68
C GLY A 36 18.45 -147.21 -10.54
N GLU A 37 19.00 -146.64 -11.62
CA GLU A 37 19.97 -147.33 -12.47
C GLU A 37 21.32 -147.62 -11.77
N VAL A 38 21.74 -146.75 -10.84
CA VAL A 38 23.02 -146.90 -10.14
C VAL A 38 22.89 -147.80 -8.91
N GLU A 39 21.82 -147.65 -8.13
CA GLU A 39 21.58 -148.46 -6.91
C GLU A 39 21.13 -149.89 -7.21
N GLY A 40 20.61 -150.13 -8.42
CA GLY A 40 20.24 -151.47 -8.89
C GLY A 40 21.42 -152.43 -9.08
N GLU A 41 22.66 -151.92 -9.08
CA GLU A 41 23.88 -152.72 -9.23
C GLU A 41 24.81 -152.50 -8.04
N VAL A 42 25.25 -153.59 -7.39
CA VAL A 42 26.29 -153.55 -6.33
C VAL A 42 27.53 -154.34 -6.81
N PRO A 43 28.47 -153.71 -7.53
CA PRO A 43 29.64 -154.40 -8.06
C PRO A 43 30.66 -154.77 -6.97
N ASP A 44 31.34 -155.93 -7.10
CA ASP A 44 32.35 -156.38 -6.14
C ASP A 44 33.67 -155.59 -6.24
N LEU A 45 33.96 -154.79 -5.21
CA LEU A 45 35.16 -153.97 -5.07
C LEU A 45 36.47 -154.76 -5.01
N LYS A 46 36.43 -156.05 -4.66
CA LYS A 46 37.63 -156.89 -4.61
C LYS A 46 38.16 -157.23 -6.01
N THR A 47 37.31 -157.15 -7.03
CA THR A 47 37.70 -157.43 -8.43
C THR A 47 38.00 -156.15 -9.20
N ARG A 48 38.96 -156.21 -10.14
CA ARG A 48 39.24 -155.10 -11.08
C ARG A 48 37.98 -154.73 -11.88
N LYS A 49 37.24 -155.73 -12.37
CA LYS A 49 36.01 -155.55 -13.15
C LYS A 49 34.92 -154.82 -12.36
N GLY A 50 34.74 -155.14 -11.08
CA GLY A 50 33.76 -154.44 -10.24
C GLY A 50 34.12 -152.97 -9.99
N ARG A 51 35.41 -152.66 -9.77
CA ARG A 51 35.88 -151.27 -9.64
C ARG A 51 35.71 -150.47 -10.95
N GLU A 52 36.01 -151.07 -12.10
CA GLU A 52 35.79 -150.46 -13.42
C GLU A 52 34.28 -150.23 -13.70
N ARG A 53 33.40 -151.13 -13.24
CA ARG A 53 31.95 -150.93 -13.34
C ARG A 53 31.47 -149.76 -12.49
N ILE A 54 31.95 -149.62 -11.25
CA ILE A 54 31.63 -148.46 -10.40
C ILE A 54 32.08 -147.14 -11.05
N ALA A 55 33.29 -147.10 -11.61
CA ALA A 55 33.77 -145.94 -12.37
C ALA A 55 32.86 -145.63 -13.57
N SER A 56 32.38 -146.65 -14.27
CA SER A 56 31.45 -146.51 -15.39
C SER A 56 30.07 -145.98 -14.96
N LEU A 57 29.54 -146.46 -13.83
CA LEU A 57 28.28 -145.97 -13.25
C LEU A 57 28.42 -144.49 -12.83
N ALA A 58 29.52 -144.12 -12.17
CA ALA A 58 29.80 -142.72 -11.82
C ALA A 58 29.95 -141.80 -13.06
N ALA A 59 30.57 -142.31 -14.13
CA ALA A 59 30.66 -141.59 -15.40
C ALA A 59 29.27 -141.40 -16.04
N LYS A 60 28.38 -142.40 -15.94
CA LYS A 60 26.98 -142.29 -16.39
C LYS A 60 26.23 -141.18 -15.63
N VAL A 61 26.33 -141.14 -14.29
CA VAL A 61 25.76 -140.05 -13.46
C VAL A 61 26.24 -138.68 -13.95
N SER A 62 27.55 -138.55 -14.19
CA SER A 62 28.14 -137.28 -14.64
C SER A 62 27.64 -136.87 -16.04
N LYS A 63 27.47 -137.84 -16.94
CA LYS A 63 26.91 -137.62 -18.29
C LYS A 63 25.44 -137.19 -18.22
N SER A 64 24.63 -137.89 -17.43
CA SER A 64 23.20 -137.58 -17.22
C SER A 64 23.00 -136.20 -16.59
N LYS A 65 23.81 -135.84 -15.58
CA LYS A 65 23.82 -134.49 -14.99
C LYS A 65 24.03 -133.42 -16.08
N THR A 66 25.06 -133.62 -16.90
CA THR A 66 25.41 -132.65 -17.96
C THR A 66 24.31 -132.55 -19.02
N ALA A 67 23.68 -133.67 -19.39
CA ALA A 67 22.57 -133.73 -20.34
C ALA A 67 21.33 -132.98 -19.86
N VAL A 68 21.08 -132.94 -18.55
CA VAL A 68 19.98 -132.17 -17.94
C VAL A 68 20.37 -130.71 -17.68
N GLU A 69 21.59 -130.45 -17.20
CA GLU A 69 22.03 -129.10 -16.80
C GLU A 69 22.24 -128.15 -17.99
N LYS A 70 22.82 -128.65 -19.09
CA LYS A 70 23.16 -127.81 -20.25
C LYS A 70 21.92 -127.22 -20.93
N PRO A 71 20.89 -127.99 -21.33
CA PRO A 71 19.67 -127.42 -21.90
C PRO A 71 18.93 -126.51 -20.92
N GLY A 72 19.02 -126.77 -19.60
CA GLY A 72 18.43 -125.94 -18.56
C GLY A 72 19.08 -124.57 -18.45
N ARG A 73 20.42 -124.51 -18.54
CA ARG A 73 21.15 -123.24 -18.62
C ARG A 73 20.84 -122.48 -19.89
N ASP A 74 20.70 -123.17 -21.02
CA ASP A 74 20.34 -122.55 -22.30
C ASP A 74 18.89 -122.00 -22.28
N TYR A 75 17.94 -122.74 -21.70
CA TYR A 75 16.58 -122.29 -21.44
C TYR A 75 16.54 -121.08 -20.50
N LEU A 76 17.26 -121.12 -19.37
CA LEU A 76 17.36 -120.00 -18.44
C LEU A 76 17.94 -118.74 -19.12
N ARG A 77 18.93 -118.89 -20.01
CA ARG A 77 19.50 -117.77 -20.77
C ARG A 77 18.44 -117.13 -21.67
N ARG A 78 17.68 -117.93 -22.42
CA ARG A 78 16.57 -117.45 -23.27
C ARG A 78 15.49 -116.75 -22.46
N LEU A 79 15.10 -117.32 -21.33
CA LEU A 79 14.13 -116.71 -20.41
C LEU A 79 14.59 -115.34 -19.89
N LYS A 80 15.89 -115.18 -19.60
CA LYS A 80 16.43 -113.91 -19.11
C LYS A 80 16.57 -112.84 -20.21
N GLU A 81 16.72 -113.24 -21.46
CA GLU A 81 16.78 -112.29 -22.59
C GLU A 81 15.39 -111.86 -23.08
N MET A 82 14.36 -112.70 -22.91
CA MET A 82 13.00 -112.39 -23.37
C MET A 82 12.43 -111.06 -22.83
N PRO A 83 12.57 -110.72 -21.52
CA PRO A 83 12.11 -109.43 -21.00
C PRO A 83 12.73 -108.24 -21.73
N LYS A 84 14.03 -108.26 -22.05
CA LYS A 84 14.70 -107.15 -22.73
C LYS A 84 14.14 -106.93 -24.14
N VAL A 85 13.88 -108.01 -24.87
CA VAL A 85 13.28 -107.95 -26.21
C VAL A 85 11.87 -107.37 -26.13
N VAL A 86 11.06 -107.89 -25.20
CA VAL A 86 9.68 -107.41 -25.01
C VAL A 86 9.65 -105.94 -24.57
N GLU A 87 10.53 -105.53 -23.65
CA GLU A 87 10.64 -104.14 -23.21
C GLU A 87 11.06 -103.19 -24.35
N ALA A 88 12.01 -103.61 -25.20
CA ALA A 88 12.43 -102.84 -26.36
C ALA A 88 11.29 -102.66 -27.37
N GLU A 89 10.59 -103.75 -27.72
CA GLU A 89 9.44 -103.72 -28.64
C GLU A 89 8.29 -102.88 -28.08
N LEU A 90 7.97 -103.00 -26.78
CA LEU A 90 6.94 -102.19 -26.15
C LEU A 90 7.31 -100.70 -26.15
N ARG A 91 8.57 -100.36 -25.87
CA ARG A 91 9.05 -98.98 -25.91
C ARG A 91 8.96 -98.40 -27.31
N GLU A 92 9.38 -99.16 -28.32
CA GLU A 92 9.30 -98.74 -29.72
C GLU A 92 7.84 -98.54 -30.14
N PHE A 93 6.96 -99.47 -29.78
CA PHE A 93 5.53 -99.39 -30.06
C PHE A 93 4.91 -98.14 -29.43
N VAL A 94 5.12 -97.90 -28.14
CA VAL A 94 4.59 -96.72 -27.43
C VAL A 94 5.10 -95.43 -28.09
N THR A 95 6.40 -95.35 -28.37
CA THR A 95 7.01 -94.17 -29.01
C THR A 95 6.38 -93.89 -30.38
N LYS A 96 6.19 -94.93 -31.21
CA LYS A 96 5.56 -94.81 -32.53
C LYS A 96 4.08 -94.42 -32.44
N MET A 97 3.35 -94.97 -31.47
CA MET A 97 1.94 -94.64 -31.26
C MET A 97 1.75 -93.22 -30.74
N ASP A 98 2.62 -92.73 -29.84
CA ASP A 98 2.63 -91.34 -29.40
C ASP A 98 2.92 -90.38 -30.57
N ALA A 99 3.94 -90.69 -31.38
CA ALA A 99 4.25 -89.90 -32.57
C ALA A 99 3.09 -89.87 -33.58
N LEU A 100 2.43 -91.02 -33.80
CA LEU A 100 1.27 -91.11 -34.68
C LEU A 100 0.07 -90.31 -34.14
N ARG A 101 -0.18 -90.36 -32.82
CA ARG A 101 -1.21 -89.53 -32.18
C ARG A 101 -0.94 -88.05 -32.41
N ASP A 102 0.30 -87.62 -32.16
CA ASP A 102 0.67 -86.21 -32.26
C ASP A 102 0.61 -85.71 -33.71
N GLU A 103 1.10 -86.49 -34.67
CA GLU A 103 1.00 -86.20 -36.11
C GLU A 103 -0.47 -86.17 -36.57
N THR A 104 -1.30 -87.09 -36.08
CA THR A 104 -2.74 -87.11 -36.40
C THR A 104 -3.46 -85.89 -35.82
N ARG A 105 -3.07 -85.42 -34.63
CA ARG A 105 -3.66 -84.23 -33.99
C ARG A 105 -3.10 -82.92 -34.55
N ARG A 106 -1.90 -82.93 -35.13
CA ARG A 106 -1.19 -81.72 -35.59
C ARG A 106 -2.05 -80.77 -36.44
N PRO A 107 -2.81 -81.22 -37.46
CA PRO A 107 -3.64 -80.31 -38.25
C PRO A 107 -4.70 -79.57 -37.44
N LEU A 108 -5.29 -80.24 -36.43
CA LEU A 108 -6.26 -79.60 -35.53
C LEU A 108 -5.57 -78.58 -34.63
N THR A 109 -4.41 -78.91 -34.06
CA THR A 109 -3.66 -77.99 -33.20
C THR A 109 -3.15 -76.76 -33.97
N GLU A 110 -2.70 -76.93 -35.22
CA GLU A 110 -2.30 -75.81 -36.08
C GLU A 110 -3.51 -74.92 -36.44
N TRP A 111 -4.68 -75.52 -36.71
CA TRP A 111 -5.90 -74.78 -36.95
C TRP A 111 -6.40 -74.03 -35.71
N GLU A 112 -6.43 -74.68 -34.54
CA GLU A 112 -6.80 -74.05 -33.25
C GLU A 112 -5.91 -72.82 -32.98
N ALA A 113 -4.59 -72.95 -33.15
CA ALA A 113 -3.66 -71.84 -32.95
C ALA A 113 -3.82 -70.72 -33.99
N ALA A 114 -4.08 -71.06 -35.26
CA ALA A 114 -4.32 -70.07 -36.30
C ALA A 114 -5.64 -69.31 -36.06
N GLU A 115 -6.66 -70.01 -35.55
CA GLU A 115 -7.97 -69.44 -35.24
C GLU A 115 -7.91 -68.51 -34.02
N ASP A 116 -7.23 -68.92 -32.94
CA ASP A 116 -6.97 -68.05 -31.78
C ASP A 116 -6.21 -66.78 -32.21
N ALA A 117 -5.15 -66.93 -33.02
CA ALA A 117 -4.40 -65.79 -33.54
C ALA A 117 -5.25 -64.89 -34.47
N ARG A 118 -6.21 -65.46 -35.22
CA ARG A 118 -7.16 -64.71 -36.05
C ARG A 118 -8.06 -63.84 -35.16
N ILE A 119 -8.64 -64.44 -34.12
CA ILE A 119 -9.53 -63.77 -33.16
C ILE A 119 -8.79 -62.68 -32.39
N ASP A 120 -7.59 -62.97 -31.88
CA ASP A 120 -6.76 -62.01 -31.15
C ASP A 120 -6.41 -60.80 -32.01
N ARG A 121 -6.04 -61.00 -33.28
CA ARG A 121 -5.78 -59.89 -34.22
C ARG A 121 -6.98 -58.96 -34.37
N HIS A 122 -8.20 -59.51 -34.43
CA HIS A 122 -9.42 -58.70 -34.49
C HIS A 122 -9.68 -57.94 -33.20
N ASN A 123 -9.55 -58.61 -32.06
CA ASN A 123 -9.71 -58.01 -30.75
C ASN A 123 -8.69 -56.90 -30.47
N ASP A 124 -7.42 -57.11 -30.83
CA ASP A 124 -6.36 -56.11 -30.72
C ASP A 124 -6.66 -54.88 -31.56
N ARG A 125 -7.15 -55.06 -32.78
CA ARG A 125 -7.52 -53.93 -33.64
C ARG A 125 -8.74 -53.18 -33.11
N LEU A 126 -9.74 -53.88 -32.56
CA LEU A 126 -10.87 -53.26 -31.87
C LEU A 126 -10.44 -52.49 -30.63
N ASN A 127 -9.53 -53.06 -29.84
CA ASN A 127 -9.00 -52.42 -28.65
C ASN A 127 -8.18 -51.17 -29.00
N TRP A 128 -7.31 -51.24 -30.01
CA TRP A 128 -6.62 -50.07 -30.55
C TRP A 128 -7.60 -48.98 -30.97
N LEU A 129 -8.70 -49.33 -31.64
CA LEU A 129 -9.70 -48.34 -32.03
C LEU A 129 -10.36 -47.69 -30.80
N LYS A 130 -10.67 -48.49 -29.76
CA LYS A 130 -11.23 -48.00 -28.50
C LYS A 130 -10.26 -47.07 -27.74
N THR A 131 -8.95 -47.34 -27.77
CA THR A 131 -7.96 -46.49 -27.09
C THR A 131 -7.81 -45.11 -27.72
N LEU A 132 -8.15 -44.93 -29.00
CA LEU A 132 -8.16 -43.60 -29.62
C LEU A 132 -9.13 -42.64 -28.93
N ALA A 133 -10.23 -43.14 -28.35
CA ALA A 133 -11.20 -42.34 -27.62
C ALA A 133 -10.96 -42.29 -26.10
N TYR A 134 -9.81 -42.80 -25.64
CA TYR A 134 -9.45 -42.81 -24.23
C TYR A 134 -8.71 -41.53 -23.83
N ASP A 135 -9.02 -41.00 -22.64
CA ASP A 135 -8.33 -39.86 -22.00
C ASP A 135 -8.08 -38.63 -22.90
N LEU A 136 -9.17 -38.06 -23.44
CA LEU A 136 -9.11 -36.95 -24.40
C LEU A 136 -8.89 -35.56 -23.76
N GLY A 137 -8.80 -35.45 -22.44
CA GLY A 137 -8.94 -34.19 -21.70
C GLY A 137 -7.86 -33.14 -22.02
N GLU A 138 -6.62 -33.58 -22.22
CA GLU A 138 -5.46 -32.70 -22.41
C GLU A 138 -5.13 -32.43 -23.89
N LEU A 139 -5.88 -33.02 -24.81
CA LEU A 139 -5.61 -32.91 -26.24
C LEU A 139 -6.10 -31.58 -26.82
N ASN A 140 -5.30 -30.98 -27.70
CA ASN A 140 -5.70 -29.80 -28.47
C ASN A 140 -6.48 -30.20 -29.75
N SER A 141 -7.06 -29.20 -30.43
CA SER A 141 -7.87 -29.42 -31.64
C SER A 141 -7.11 -30.13 -32.76
N LEU A 142 -5.82 -29.87 -32.95
CA LEU A 142 -4.99 -30.51 -33.96
C LEU A 142 -4.77 -32.00 -33.65
N GLN A 143 -4.48 -32.33 -32.40
CA GLN A 143 -4.31 -33.72 -31.95
C GLN A 143 -5.60 -34.52 -32.11
N LEU A 144 -6.75 -33.93 -31.72
CA LEU A 144 -8.06 -34.57 -31.88
C LEU A 144 -8.41 -34.82 -33.36
N LYS A 145 -8.07 -33.87 -34.25
CA LYS A 145 -8.19 -34.08 -35.71
C LYS A 145 -7.32 -35.24 -36.22
N GLY A 146 -6.11 -35.39 -35.68
CA GLY A 146 -5.24 -36.52 -35.96
C GLY A 146 -5.87 -37.87 -35.59
N LEU A 147 -6.39 -37.98 -34.36
CA LEU A 147 -7.07 -39.20 -33.88
C LEU A 147 -8.32 -39.53 -34.70
N ILE A 148 -9.09 -38.52 -35.11
CA ILE A 148 -10.23 -38.71 -36.02
C ILE A 148 -9.75 -39.28 -37.36
N ALA A 149 -8.70 -38.72 -37.94
CA ALA A 149 -8.16 -39.21 -39.21
C ALA A 149 -7.63 -40.65 -39.08
N GLU A 150 -7.00 -41.02 -37.96
CA GLU A 150 -6.57 -42.39 -37.69
C GLU A 150 -7.76 -43.37 -37.62
N ALA A 151 -8.81 -43.00 -36.88
CA ALA A 151 -10.02 -43.80 -36.79
C ALA A 151 -10.72 -43.91 -38.17
N GLU A 152 -10.85 -42.81 -38.91
CA GLU A 152 -11.43 -42.77 -40.26
C GLU A 152 -10.64 -43.62 -41.25
N GLY A 153 -9.32 -43.61 -41.15
CA GLY A 153 -8.41 -44.39 -41.99
C GLY A 153 -8.49 -45.90 -41.79
N MET A 154 -9.07 -46.39 -40.68
CA MET A 154 -9.30 -47.81 -40.49
C MET A 154 -10.33 -48.33 -41.51
N GLN A 155 -9.88 -49.22 -42.40
CA GLN A 155 -10.77 -49.82 -43.39
C GLN A 155 -11.67 -50.86 -42.73
N LEU A 156 -12.96 -50.82 -43.08
CA LEU A 156 -13.93 -51.86 -42.80
C LEU A 156 -14.11 -52.71 -44.06
N GLY A 157 -14.53 -53.96 -43.90
CA GLY A 157 -14.83 -54.86 -45.01
C GLY A 157 -14.58 -56.31 -44.65
N ALA A 158 -14.62 -57.18 -45.67
CA ALA A 158 -14.58 -58.62 -45.53
C ALA A 158 -13.40 -59.20 -44.72
N HIS A 159 -12.29 -58.47 -44.61
CA HIS A 159 -11.15 -58.87 -43.79
C HIS A 159 -11.45 -58.88 -42.28
N TRP A 160 -12.56 -58.30 -41.83
CA TRP A 160 -13.05 -58.38 -40.45
C TRP A 160 -13.93 -59.59 -40.17
N GLU A 161 -14.37 -60.31 -41.21
CA GLU A 161 -15.15 -61.54 -41.06
C GLU A 161 -16.37 -61.31 -40.14
N GLU A 162 -16.60 -62.15 -39.13
CA GLU A 162 -17.73 -62.01 -38.20
C GLU A 162 -17.66 -60.75 -37.31
N PHE A 163 -16.50 -60.10 -37.21
CA PHE A 163 -16.28 -58.90 -36.39
C PHE A 163 -16.60 -57.61 -37.15
N GLU A 164 -16.96 -57.65 -38.44
CA GLU A 164 -17.19 -56.44 -39.24
C GLU A 164 -18.25 -55.52 -38.63
N ALA A 165 -19.36 -56.08 -38.17
CA ALA A 165 -20.43 -55.31 -37.55
C ALA A 165 -19.99 -54.67 -36.21
N GLU A 166 -19.20 -55.39 -35.41
CA GLU A 166 -18.64 -54.86 -34.16
C GLU A 166 -17.61 -53.75 -34.44
N ALA A 167 -16.74 -53.95 -35.43
CA ALA A 167 -15.75 -52.97 -35.86
C ALA A 167 -16.40 -51.69 -36.37
N ALA A 168 -17.46 -51.81 -37.18
CA ALA A 168 -18.23 -50.66 -37.66
C ALA A 168 -18.85 -49.87 -36.49
N ASN A 169 -19.56 -50.56 -35.60
CA ASN A 169 -20.17 -49.94 -34.43
C ASN A 169 -19.14 -49.29 -33.49
N THR A 170 -18.00 -49.95 -33.28
CA THR A 170 -16.90 -49.41 -32.47
C THR A 170 -16.30 -48.16 -33.12
N LYS A 171 -16.06 -48.18 -34.44
CA LYS A 171 -15.57 -47.03 -35.20
C LYS A 171 -16.53 -45.85 -35.08
N ASP A 172 -17.82 -46.07 -35.26
CA ASP A 172 -18.83 -45.02 -35.19
C ASP A 172 -18.91 -44.38 -33.79
N LYS A 173 -18.86 -45.20 -32.74
CA LYS A 173 -18.80 -44.73 -31.35
C LYS A 173 -17.55 -43.89 -31.08
N VAL A 174 -16.39 -44.37 -31.51
CA VAL A 174 -15.10 -43.67 -31.34
C VAL A 174 -15.12 -42.34 -32.09
N LEU A 175 -15.55 -42.31 -33.34
CA LEU A 175 -15.67 -41.09 -34.13
C LEU A 175 -16.66 -40.10 -33.53
N THR A 176 -17.78 -40.58 -33.00
CA THR A 176 -18.76 -39.73 -32.31
C THR A 176 -18.16 -39.07 -31.08
N THR A 177 -17.47 -39.84 -30.23
CA THR A 177 -16.79 -39.32 -29.04
C THR A 177 -15.70 -38.32 -29.40
N LEU A 178 -14.84 -38.65 -30.37
CA LEU A 178 -13.75 -37.78 -30.81
C LEU A 178 -14.25 -36.47 -31.42
N ARG A 179 -15.30 -36.51 -32.26
CA ARG A 179 -15.90 -35.31 -32.85
C ARG A 179 -16.54 -34.41 -31.80
N ALA A 180 -17.19 -35.00 -30.79
CA ALA A 180 -17.74 -34.24 -29.67
C ALA A 180 -16.63 -33.57 -28.82
N ALA A 181 -15.52 -34.27 -28.58
CA ALA A 181 -14.36 -33.72 -27.89
C ALA A 181 -13.72 -32.58 -28.71
N LEU A 182 -13.54 -32.78 -30.02
CA LEU A 182 -13.01 -31.76 -30.93
C LEU A 182 -13.86 -30.49 -30.90
N GLN A 183 -15.17 -30.63 -31.02
CA GLN A 183 -16.09 -29.48 -31.00
C GLN A 183 -15.94 -28.67 -29.70
N LYS A 184 -15.93 -29.33 -28.55
CA LYS A 184 -15.72 -28.68 -27.24
C LYS A 184 -14.37 -27.97 -27.19
N ARG A 185 -13.33 -28.61 -27.72
CA ARG A 185 -11.97 -28.06 -27.71
C ARG A 185 -11.82 -26.85 -28.63
N GLU A 186 -12.41 -26.89 -29.83
CA GLU A 186 -12.43 -25.76 -30.76
C GLU A 186 -13.21 -24.57 -30.19
N GLN A 187 -14.33 -24.82 -29.50
CA GLN A 187 -15.08 -23.78 -28.79
C GLN A 187 -14.21 -23.14 -27.69
N PHE A 188 -13.59 -23.96 -26.84
CA PHE A 188 -12.70 -23.47 -25.79
C PHE A 188 -11.54 -22.64 -26.36
N GLU A 189 -10.87 -23.12 -27.41
CA GLU A 189 -9.75 -22.41 -28.05
C GLU A 189 -10.20 -21.08 -28.68
N ALA A 190 -11.38 -21.06 -29.32
CA ALA A 190 -11.96 -19.83 -29.86
C ALA A 190 -12.31 -18.82 -28.76
N GLU A 191 -12.90 -19.27 -27.66
CA GLU A 191 -13.19 -18.43 -26.49
C GLU A 191 -11.92 -17.85 -25.87
N GLN A 192 -10.84 -18.64 -25.75
CA GLN A 192 -9.55 -18.15 -25.26
C GLN A 192 -8.93 -17.13 -26.21
N ALA A 193 -9.04 -17.33 -27.53
CA ALA A 193 -8.55 -16.39 -28.53
C ALA A 193 -9.32 -15.06 -28.51
N GLU A 194 -10.65 -15.11 -28.41
CA GLU A 194 -11.51 -13.94 -28.25
C GLU A 194 -11.21 -13.21 -26.93
N LEU A 195 -11.06 -13.92 -25.82
CA LEU A 195 -10.69 -13.34 -24.53
C LEU A 195 -9.33 -12.64 -24.59
N ALA A 196 -8.35 -13.23 -25.28
CA ALA A 196 -7.05 -12.61 -25.49
C ALA A 196 -7.16 -11.34 -26.35
N ARG A 197 -8.00 -11.33 -27.40
CA ARG A 197 -8.26 -10.12 -28.20
C ARG A 197 -8.90 -9.02 -27.36
N LEU A 198 -9.93 -9.35 -26.59
CA LEU A 198 -10.62 -8.40 -25.71
C LEU A 198 -9.69 -7.81 -24.65
N ARG A 199 -8.77 -8.61 -24.08
CA ARG A 199 -7.75 -8.11 -23.15
C ARG A 199 -6.80 -7.12 -23.81
N ARG A 200 -6.28 -7.44 -25.01
CA ARG A 200 -5.42 -6.51 -25.77
C ARG A 200 -6.13 -5.21 -26.11
N GLU A 201 -7.38 -5.29 -26.57
CA GLU A 201 -8.18 -4.10 -26.88
C GLU A 201 -8.46 -3.26 -25.61
N ALA A 202 -8.73 -3.90 -24.48
CA ALA A 202 -8.92 -3.22 -23.20
C ALA A 202 -7.61 -2.54 -22.71
N GLU A 203 -6.47 -3.21 -22.84
CA GLU A 203 -5.14 -2.66 -22.53
C GLU A 203 -4.81 -1.45 -23.42
N GLU A 204 -5.07 -1.55 -24.73
CA GLU A 204 -4.88 -0.43 -25.67
C GLU A 204 -5.78 0.76 -25.34
N ARG A 205 -7.06 0.52 -25.03
CA ARG A 205 -7.98 1.58 -24.59
C ARG A 205 -7.54 2.21 -23.28
N ALA A 206 -7.10 1.41 -22.31
CA ALA A 206 -6.61 1.91 -21.03
C ALA A 206 -5.35 2.78 -21.22
N GLU A 207 -4.44 2.40 -22.11
CA GLU A 207 -3.26 3.21 -22.42
C GLU A 207 -3.64 4.50 -23.16
N GLN A 208 -4.57 4.44 -24.12
CA GLN A 208 -5.10 5.65 -24.78
C GLN A 208 -5.77 6.60 -23.78
N ASP A 209 -6.55 6.07 -22.84
CA ASP A 209 -7.19 6.85 -21.79
C ASP A 209 -6.15 7.47 -20.84
N ARG A 210 -5.09 6.75 -20.49
CA ARG A 210 -3.96 7.29 -19.70
C ARG A 210 -3.24 8.42 -20.44
N ILE A 211 -2.98 8.25 -21.74
CA ILE A 211 -2.37 9.28 -22.58
C ILE A 211 -3.28 10.51 -22.64
N ARG A 212 -4.58 10.33 -22.88
CA ARG A 212 -5.56 11.44 -22.92
C ARG A 212 -5.61 12.18 -21.59
N LEU A 213 -5.74 11.46 -20.46
CA LEU A 213 -5.75 12.07 -19.13
C LEU A 213 -4.44 12.80 -18.82
N ALA A 214 -3.29 12.26 -19.22
CA ALA A 214 -2.01 12.94 -19.07
C ALA A 214 -1.91 14.21 -19.92
N GLN A 215 -2.44 14.19 -21.16
CA GLN A 215 -2.51 15.36 -22.03
C GLN A 215 -3.46 16.42 -21.46
N GLU A 216 -4.65 16.03 -21.01
CA GLU A 216 -5.61 16.92 -20.36
C GLU A 216 -5.02 17.56 -19.08
N ALA A 217 -4.37 16.76 -18.24
CA ALA A 217 -3.68 17.25 -17.05
C ALA A 217 -2.54 18.21 -17.40
N ALA A 218 -1.77 17.96 -18.46
CA ALA A 218 -0.72 18.85 -18.92
C ALA A 218 -1.28 20.18 -19.45
N VAL A 219 -2.37 20.14 -20.22
CA VAL A 219 -3.07 21.35 -20.70
C VAL A 219 -3.64 22.15 -19.53
N GLU A 220 -4.26 21.51 -18.55
CA GLU A 220 -4.81 22.19 -17.38
C GLU A 220 -3.70 22.77 -16.48
N ALA A 221 -2.62 22.04 -16.27
CA ALA A 221 -1.44 22.55 -15.56
C ALA A 221 -0.85 23.79 -16.25
N GLU A 222 -0.77 23.79 -17.58
CA GLU A 222 -0.30 24.95 -18.33
C GLU A 222 -1.29 26.13 -18.23
N ARG A 223 -2.60 25.87 -18.30
CA ARG A 223 -3.63 26.91 -18.05
C ARG A 223 -3.51 27.52 -16.67
N GLN A 224 -3.33 26.70 -15.63
CA GLN A 224 -3.14 27.16 -14.26
C GLN A 224 -1.86 27.98 -14.13
N ARG A 225 -0.75 27.56 -14.75
CA ARG A 225 0.51 28.30 -14.76
C ARG A 225 0.36 29.67 -15.43
N VAL A 226 -0.30 29.73 -16.58
CA VAL A 226 -0.59 30.99 -17.29
C VAL A 226 -1.52 31.89 -16.47
N ALA A 227 -2.57 31.33 -15.86
CA ALA A 227 -3.47 32.08 -14.99
C ALA A 227 -2.75 32.64 -13.75
N GLN A 228 -1.89 31.85 -13.10
CA GLN A 228 -1.05 32.29 -11.99
C GLN A 228 -0.06 33.38 -12.40
N GLN A 229 0.57 33.27 -13.58
CA GLN A 229 1.42 34.32 -14.11
C GLN A 229 0.65 35.61 -14.35
N GLN A 230 -0.52 35.54 -15.00
CA GLN A 230 -1.36 36.72 -15.22
C GLN A 230 -1.85 37.35 -13.91
N GLN A 231 -2.22 36.53 -12.92
CA GLN A 231 -2.59 36.99 -11.59
C GLN A 231 -1.41 37.69 -10.91
N ALA A 232 -0.22 37.07 -10.91
CA ALA A 232 0.99 37.63 -10.34
C ALA A 232 1.41 38.94 -11.04
N GLU A 233 1.26 39.03 -12.36
CA GLU A 233 1.50 40.26 -13.12
C GLU A 233 0.50 41.36 -12.76
N ARG A 234 -0.79 41.03 -12.60
CA ARG A 234 -1.81 41.98 -12.14
C ARG A 234 -1.56 42.45 -10.71
N GLU A 235 -1.20 41.54 -9.81
CA GLU A 235 -0.85 41.88 -8.43
C GLU A 235 0.42 42.71 -8.37
N ALA A 236 1.43 42.40 -9.18
CA ALA A 236 2.64 43.20 -9.29
C ALA A 236 2.36 44.60 -9.88
N ALA A 237 1.50 44.69 -10.90
CA ALA A 237 1.06 45.96 -11.46
C ALA A 237 0.27 46.79 -10.44
N ALA A 238 -0.68 46.17 -9.73
CA ALA A 238 -1.45 46.80 -8.66
C ALA A 238 -0.56 47.25 -7.50
N ARG A 239 0.46 46.46 -7.11
CA ARG A 239 1.45 46.87 -6.11
C ARG A 239 2.27 48.08 -6.58
N ARG A 240 2.72 48.11 -7.84
CA ARG A 240 3.44 49.26 -8.40
C ARG A 240 2.56 50.51 -8.44
N GLU A 241 1.29 50.36 -8.81
CA GLU A 241 0.33 51.46 -8.81
C GLU A 241 0.07 51.96 -7.38
N GLN A 242 -0.14 51.06 -6.42
CA GLN A 242 -0.31 51.41 -5.02
C GLN A 242 0.95 52.08 -4.44
N GLU A 243 2.14 51.58 -4.78
CA GLU A 243 3.41 52.18 -4.36
C GLU A 243 3.62 53.59 -4.95
N LEU A 244 3.20 53.82 -6.20
CA LEU A 244 3.18 55.17 -6.79
C LEU A 244 2.18 56.09 -6.10
N ILE A 245 0.98 55.59 -5.75
CA ILE A 245 -0.02 56.35 -4.99
C ILE A 245 0.51 56.68 -3.59
N ASP A 246 1.11 55.72 -2.90
CA ASP A 246 1.66 55.89 -1.57
C ASP A 246 2.87 56.85 -1.59
N GLN A 247 3.71 56.80 -2.62
CA GLN A 247 4.79 57.77 -2.84
C GLN A 247 4.24 59.17 -3.10
N ALA A 248 3.21 59.30 -3.94
CA ALA A 248 2.56 60.59 -4.19
C ALA A 248 1.90 61.15 -2.92
N ALA A 249 1.21 60.33 -2.15
CA ALA A 249 0.61 60.70 -0.87
C ALA A 249 1.68 61.05 0.18
N ALA A 250 2.82 60.35 0.21
CA ALA A 250 3.94 60.68 1.07
C ALA A 250 4.57 62.02 0.69
N GLN A 251 4.77 62.28 -0.61
CA GLN A 251 5.25 63.58 -1.10
C GLN A 251 4.26 64.71 -0.77
N GLU A 252 2.96 64.47 -0.91
CA GLU A 252 1.93 65.46 -0.56
C GLU A 252 1.91 65.72 0.96
N ARG A 253 2.04 64.69 1.79
CA ARG A 253 2.18 64.83 3.25
C ARG A 253 3.47 65.53 3.65
N GLU A 254 4.58 65.28 2.98
CA GLU A 254 5.84 65.99 3.20
C GLU A 254 5.72 67.47 2.81
N ALA A 255 5.11 67.77 1.66
CA ALA A 255 4.84 69.14 1.22
C ALA A 255 3.85 69.86 2.14
N GLU A 256 2.82 69.16 2.62
CA GLU A 256 1.85 69.67 3.59
C GLU A 256 2.51 69.92 4.96
N ASN A 257 3.33 68.98 5.45
CA ASN A 257 4.11 69.16 6.68
C ASN A 257 5.09 70.32 6.57
N GLN A 258 5.78 70.48 5.43
CA GLN A 258 6.65 71.64 5.18
C GLN A 258 5.83 72.95 5.16
N ARG A 259 4.65 72.96 4.52
CA ARG A 259 3.74 74.12 4.55
C ARG A 259 3.24 74.45 5.94
N LEU A 260 2.87 73.44 6.73
CA LEU A 260 2.46 73.59 8.12
C LEU A 260 3.62 74.09 8.97
N GLN A 261 4.83 73.57 8.78
CA GLN A 261 6.02 74.00 9.51
C GLN A 261 6.38 75.45 9.18
N LEU A 262 6.30 75.86 7.90
CA LEU A 262 6.47 77.25 7.48
C LEU A 262 5.37 78.16 8.05
N LYS A 263 4.11 77.71 8.09
CA LYS A 263 3.01 78.45 8.74
C LYS A 263 3.23 78.59 10.24
N LEU A 264 3.63 77.52 10.93
CA LEU A 264 3.92 77.55 12.35
C LEU A 264 5.11 78.47 12.66
N GLN A 265 6.16 78.46 11.83
CA GLN A 265 7.27 79.40 11.94
C GLN A 265 6.84 80.85 11.71
N ALA A 266 5.97 81.10 10.72
CA ALA A 266 5.42 82.42 10.46
C ALA A 266 4.53 82.91 11.61
N GLU A 267 3.67 82.05 12.16
CA GLU A 267 2.81 82.36 13.30
C GLU A 267 3.62 82.55 14.59
N GLN A 268 4.66 81.73 14.82
CA GLN A 268 5.59 81.93 15.94
C GLN A 268 6.40 83.22 15.79
N ALA A 269 6.83 83.57 14.59
CA ALA A 269 7.52 84.83 14.31
C ALA A 269 6.59 86.04 14.48
N GLU A 270 5.32 85.93 14.08
CA GLU A 270 4.32 86.98 14.29
C GLU A 270 3.98 87.13 15.77
N ARG A 271 3.75 86.02 16.49
CA ARG A 271 3.55 86.05 17.94
C ARG A 271 4.78 86.59 18.68
N ALA A 272 5.99 86.25 18.25
CA ALA A 272 7.21 86.81 18.84
C ALA A 272 7.34 88.32 18.56
N ARG A 273 6.95 88.80 17.37
CA ARG A 273 6.90 90.24 17.06
C ARG A 273 5.83 90.96 17.87
N ALA A 274 4.62 90.40 17.95
CA ALA A 274 3.53 90.94 18.74
C ALA A 274 3.86 90.95 20.24
N GLN A 275 4.52 89.91 20.76
CA GLN A 275 4.99 89.84 22.14
C GLN A 275 6.11 90.86 22.38
N ALA A 276 7.09 90.99 21.48
CA ALA A 276 8.14 92.00 21.60
C ALA A 276 7.62 93.44 21.49
N GLU A 277 6.56 93.67 20.71
CA GLU A 277 5.88 94.96 20.61
C GLU A 277 5.03 95.25 21.85
N ALA A 278 4.32 94.24 22.38
CA ALA A 278 3.61 94.33 23.65
C ALA A 278 4.57 94.58 24.83
N ASP A 279 5.72 93.90 24.87
CA ASP A 279 6.75 94.08 25.88
C ASP A 279 7.42 95.45 25.78
N ARG A 280 7.68 95.97 24.57
CA ARG A 280 8.12 97.37 24.37
C ARG A 280 7.06 98.36 24.87
N GLN A 281 5.79 98.13 24.57
CA GLN A 281 4.72 99.02 25.03
C GLN A 281 4.45 98.91 26.53
N ALA A 282 4.68 97.75 27.15
CA ALA A 282 4.62 97.58 28.59
C ALA A 282 5.81 98.26 29.28
N ALA A 283 7.03 98.13 28.74
CA ALA A 283 8.21 98.82 29.24
C ALA A 283 8.11 100.35 29.13
N LEU A 284 7.56 100.86 28.02
CA LEU A 284 7.27 102.29 27.86
C LEU A 284 6.22 102.78 28.86
N ARG A 285 5.13 102.02 29.06
CA ARG A 285 4.09 102.36 30.04
C ARG A 285 4.60 102.30 31.48
N GLN A 286 5.44 101.33 31.83
CA GLN A 286 6.06 101.25 33.16
C GLN A 286 7.05 102.41 33.40
N ALA A 287 7.88 102.75 32.41
CA ALA A 287 8.78 103.91 32.50
C ALA A 287 8.02 105.24 32.60
N GLU A 288 6.84 105.35 31.99
CA GLU A 288 5.99 106.54 32.09
C GLU A 288 5.24 106.62 33.44
N VAL A 289 4.76 105.49 33.96
CA VAL A 289 4.16 105.42 35.31
C VAL A 289 5.18 105.71 36.40
N GLU A 290 6.42 105.20 36.29
CA GLU A 290 7.49 105.52 37.24
C GLU A 290 7.92 107.00 37.17
N ARG A 291 8.03 107.59 35.97
CA ARG A 291 8.29 109.03 35.83
C ARG A 291 7.17 109.88 36.41
N GLN A 292 5.91 109.50 36.21
CA GLN A 292 4.77 110.22 36.77
C GLN A 292 4.65 110.04 38.29
N ALA A 293 5.04 108.89 38.84
CA ALA A 293 5.07 108.66 40.29
C ALA A 293 6.18 109.46 40.97
N VAL A 294 7.39 109.52 40.39
CA VAL A 294 8.51 110.34 40.89
C VAL A 294 8.20 111.84 40.76
N ALA A 295 7.56 112.27 39.66
CA ALA A 295 7.13 113.66 39.49
C ALA A 295 6.04 114.06 40.50
N ARG A 296 5.01 113.24 40.72
CA ARG A 296 3.94 113.54 41.69
C ARG A 296 4.45 113.55 43.14
N GLN A 297 5.36 112.66 43.52
CA GLN A 297 5.95 112.67 44.87
C GLN A 297 6.86 113.90 45.11
N ALA A 298 7.58 114.37 44.09
CA ALA A 298 8.37 115.60 44.17
C ALA A 298 7.48 116.87 44.21
N GLU A 299 6.35 116.86 43.51
CA GLU A 299 5.40 117.98 43.47
C GLU A 299 4.59 118.09 44.76
N GLU A 300 4.09 116.98 45.33
CA GLU A 300 3.38 116.95 46.61
C GLU A 300 4.29 117.35 47.80
N ALA A 301 5.58 116.97 47.78
CA ALA A 301 6.54 117.40 48.80
C ALA A 301 6.89 118.89 48.71
N ALA A 302 6.99 119.44 47.49
CA ALA A 302 7.28 120.86 47.25
C ALA A 302 6.06 121.78 47.46
N GLU A 303 4.85 121.25 47.34
CA GLU A 303 3.60 121.99 47.55
C GLU A 303 3.20 122.03 49.03
N LYS A 304 3.44 120.96 49.80
CA LYS A 304 3.24 120.96 51.25
C LYS A 304 4.19 121.93 51.97
N ALA A 305 5.44 122.03 51.53
CA ALA A 305 6.41 123.01 52.04
C ALA A 305 6.02 124.47 51.72
N ARG A 306 5.47 124.73 50.52
CA ARG A 306 5.00 126.08 50.10
C ARG A 306 3.71 126.50 50.80
N GLN A 307 2.82 125.57 51.16
CA GLN A 307 1.58 125.87 51.87
C GLN A 307 1.80 126.17 53.37
N ASP A 308 2.79 125.54 54.02
CA ASP A 308 3.13 125.80 55.43
C ASP A 308 3.95 127.10 55.63
N GLU A 309 4.60 127.60 54.58
CA GLU A 309 5.28 128.90 54.58
C GLU A 309 4.29 130.05 54.29
N ARG A 310 3.33 129.84 53.39
CA ARG A 310 2.22 130.79 53.11
C ARG A 310 1.25 130.95 54.29
N ARG A 311 0.89 129.87 55.00
CA ARG A 311 0.04 129.98 56.20
C ARG A 311 0.67 130.80 57.34
N ARG A 312 2.00 130.81 57.47
CA ARG A 312 2.71 131.63 58.47
C ARG A 312 2.82 133.11 58.06
N ALA A 313 2.91 133.40 56.76
CA ALA A 313 2.90 134.76 56.24
C ALA A 313 1.48 135.39 56.26
N ASP A 314 0.45 134.61 55.92
CA ASP A 314 -0.94 135.09 55.86
C ASP A 314 -1.56 135.29 57.26
N ALA A 315 -1.16 134.48 58.26
CA ALA A 315 -1.58 134.67 59.65
C ALA A 315 -0.96 135.93 60.31
N ALA A 316 0.23 136.35 59.89
CA ALA A 316 0.88 137.57 60.39
C ALA A 316 0.32 138.84 59.73
N ALA A 317 -0.11 138.77 58.46
CA ALA A 317 -0.72 139.90 57.75
C ALA A 317 -2.17 140.18 58.18
N ALA A 318 -2.95 139.15 58.51
CA ALA A 318 -4.35 139.29 58.93
C ALA A 318 -4.54 139.93 60.33
N GLU A 319 -3.55 139.82 61.22
CA GLU A 319 -3.59 140.42 62.56
C GLU A 319 -3.28 141.93 62.54
N ILE A 320 -2.44 142.38 61.60
CA ILE A 320 -2.08 143.80 61.41
C ILE A 320 -3.24 144.60 60.79
N LEU A 321 -3.98 144.00 59.85
CA LEU A 321 -5.11 144.64 59.17
C LEU A 321 -6.31 144.86 60.11
N ARG A 322 -6.61 143.90 60.99
CA ARG A 322 -7.73 144.02 61.95
C ARG A 322 -7.55 145.13 62.98
N GLN A 323 -6.32 145.42 63.41
CA GLN A 323 -6.06 146.51 64.36
C GLN A 323 -6.09 147.91 63.73
N GLN A 324 -5.92 148.03 62.41
CA GLN A 324 -6.05 149.30 61.68
C GLN A 324 -7.52 149.63 61.39
N GLU A 325 -8.31 148.67 60.90
CA GLU A 325 -9.73 148.91 60.57
C GLU A 325 -10.59 149.32 61.78
N ALA A 326 -10.28 148.80 62.97
CA ALA A 326 -11.01 149.15 64.20
C ALA A 326 -10.77 150.61 64.63
N ARG A 327 -9.60 151.20 64.32
CA ARG A 327 -9.27 152.60 64.66
C ARG A 327 -9.86 153.59 63.66
N GLU A 328 -9.97 153.19 62.39
CA GLU A 328 -10.52 154.04 61.34
C GLU A 328 -12.04 154.20 61.45
N ARG A 329 -12.78 153.13 61.83
CA ARG A 329 -14.23 153.21 62.01
C ARG A 329 -14.65 154.13 63.16
N ASP A 330 -13.87 154.17 64.25
CA ASP A 330 -14.15 155.05 65.39
C ASP A 330 -13.87 156.53 65.07
N GLN A 331 -12.85 156.83 64.25
CA GLN A 331 -12.58 158.19 63.79
C GLN A 331 -13.62 158.71 62.80
N ALA A 332 -14.09 157.86 61.88
CA ALA A 332 -15.10 158.22 60.91
C ALA A 332 -16.45 158.58 61.59
N HIS A 333 -16.84 157.82 62.62
CA HIS A 333 -18.06 158.10 63.38
C HIS A 333 -18.00 159.45 64.12
N LYS A 334 -16.85 159.74 64.76
CA LYS A 334 -16.63 161.00 65.48
C LYS A 334 -16.63 162.21 64.56
N ALA A 335 -15.99 162.10 63.39
CA ALA A 335 -15.94 163.18 62.41
C ALA A 335 -17.33 163.54 61.86
N LYS A 336 -18.18 162.52 61.60
CA LYS A 336 -19.54 162.72 61.08
C LYS A 336 -20.41 163.52 62.05
N VAL A 337 -20.44 163.13 63.32
CA VAL A 337 -21.26 163.79 64.35
C VAL A 337 -20.79 165.24 64.61
N MET A 338 -19.48 165.50 64.59
CA MET A 338 -18.97 166.88 64.68
C MET A 338 -19.36 167.72 63.45
N GLY A 339 -19.36 167.12 62.26
CA GLY A 339 -19.76 167.78 61.02
C GLY A 339 -21.22 168.21 61.02
N GLU A 340 -22.11 167.37 61.53
CA GLU A 340 -23.55 167.66 61.65
C GLU A 340 -23.81 168.80 62.65
N ALA A 341 -23.15 168.78 63.81
CA ALA A 341 -23.25 169.86 64.79
C ALA A 341 -22.72 171.21 64.26
N LYS A 342 -21.62 171.19 63.48
CA LYS A 342 -21.06 172.40 62.84
C LYS A 342 -22.05 173.00 61.85
N THR A 343 -22.64 172.16 61.02
CA THR A 343 -23.56 172.58 59.97
C THR A 343 -24.84 173.20 60.56
N ALA A 344 -25.35 172.63 61.67
CA ALA A 344 -26.49 173.21 62.39
C ALA A 344 -26.20 174.62 62.94
N LEU A 345 -25.00 174.86 63.48
CA LEU A 345 -24.62 176.18 64.00
C LEU A 345 -24.42 177.23 62.90
N MET A 346 -24.00 176.83 61.70
CA MET A 346 -23.89 177.75 60.56
C MET A 346 -25.25 178.32 60.11
N SER A 347 -26.36 177.63 60.39
CA SER A 347 -27.72 178.11 60.05
C SER A 347 -28.16 179.37 60.81
N LEU A 348 -27.41 179.77 61.85
CA LEU A 348 -27.67 180.97 62.67
C LEU A 348 -26.89 182.21 62.19
N ASN A 349 -26.49 182.24 60.91
CA ASN A 349 -25.74 183.35 60.28
C ASN A 349 -24.31 183.56 60.85
N ILE A 350 -23.71 182.50 61.38
CA ILE A 350 -22.35 182.48 61.93
C ILE A 350 -21.39 181.89 60.88
N ASN A 351 -20.20 182.46 60.72
CA ASN A 351 -19.23 181.94 59.76
C ASN A 351 -18.70 180.53 60.17
N GLU A 352 -18.20 179.80 59.18
CA GLU A 352 -17.79 178.41 59.33
C GLU A 352 -16.61 178.22 60.29
N GLU A 353 -15.67 179.17 60.32
CA GLU A 353 -14.51 179.11 61.23
C GLU A 353 -14.95 179.21 62.70
N LEU A 354 -15.89 180.10 63.02
CA LEU A 354 -16.41 180.26 64.36
C LEU A 354 -17.32 179.08 64.76
N ALA A 355 -18.15 178.58 63.84
CA ALA A 355 -18.95 177.38 64.07
C ALA A 355 -18.07 176.14 64.34
N ARG A 356 -16.98 175.98 63.59
CA ARG A 356 -15.99 174.91 63.81
C ARG A 356 -15.28 175.08 65.16
N ALA A 357 -14.89 176.30 65.53
CA ALA A 357 -14.26 176.58 66.82
C ALA A 357 -15.18 176.25 68.01
N ILE A 358 -16.47 176.55 67.89
CA ILE A 358 -17.49 176.24 68.91
C ILE A 358 -17.66 174.73 69.05
N VAL A 359 -17.83 174.00 67.94
CA VAL A 359 -17.95 172.52 67.98
C VAL A 359 -16.69 171.87 68.55
N LEU A 360 -15.49 172.36 68.19
CA LEU A 360 -14.25 171.83 68.73
C LEU A 360 -14.11 172.05 70.24
N LYS A 361 -14.51 173.22 70.74
CA LYS A 361 -14.46 173.52 72.18
C LYS A 361 -15.46 172.67 72.98
N ILE A 362 -16.61 172.38 72.40
CA ILE A 362 -17.59 171.48 73.04
C ILE A 362 -17.10 170.02 73.01
N ALA A 363 -16.53 169.56 71.88
CA ALA A 363 -15.96 168.22 71.77
C ALA A 363 -14.79 167.98 72.74
N ARG A 364 -14.02 169.03 73.04
CA ARG A 364 -12.91 169.02 74.01
C ARG A 364 -13.33 169.29 75.46
N ARG A 365 -14.64 169.49 75.73
CA ARG A 365 -15.23 169.81 77.05
C ARG A 365 -14.70 171.10 77.68
N GLU A 366 -14.25 172.04 76.86
CA GLU A 366 -13.78 173.36 77.32
C GLU A 366 -14.94 174.35 77.52
N VAL A 367 -16.17 173.96 77.15
CA VAL A 367 -17.41 174.69 77.43
C VAL A 367 -18.20 173.88 78.47
N PRO A 368 -18.31 174.36 79.71
CA PRO A 368 -18.93 173.62 80.81
C PRO A 368 -20.42 173.33 80.56
N ASN A 369 -20.90 172.17 81.04
CA ASN A 369 -22.30 171.72 81.01
C ASN A 369 -22.91 171.48 79.61
N ILE A 370 -22.08 171.30 78.57
CA ILE A 370 -22.50 170.99 77.20
C ILE A 370 -21.56 169.93 76.60
N THR A 371 -22.08 168.91 75.91
CA THR A 371 -21.31 167.76 75.36
C THR A 371 -21.83 167.28 74.02
N ILE A 372 -20.94 166.74 73.16
CA ILE A 372 -21.31 166.01 71.93
C ILE A 372 -21.26 164.51 72.20
N ASN A 373 -22.32 163.77 71.88
CA ASN A 373 -22.36 162.31 71.94
C ASN A 373 -21.94 161.75 70.58
N PHE A 374 -20.87 160.95 70.57
CA PHE A 374 -20.26 160.37 69.37
C PHE A 374 -20.79 159.02 69.01
#